data_AF-A0A2E3EAH4-F1
#
_entry.id   AF-A0A2E3EAH4-F1
#
_cell.length_a   1.000
_cell.length_b   1.000
_cell.length_c   1.000
_cell.angle_alpha   90.00
_cell.angle_beta   90.00
_cell.angle_gamma   90.00
#
_symmetry.space_group_name_H-M   'P 1'
#
loop_
_entity.id
_entity.type
_entity.pdbx_description
1 polymer ?
#
loop_
_entity_poly.entity_id
_entity_poly.type
_entity_poly.pdbx_seq_one_letter_code
_entity_poly.pdbx_strand_id
1 'polypeptide(L)'
;MAEQITLRVMTFNIWVGGAAGKQPLKQTTEAIIKARADIVGMQETMHGKSDSSKIIADSLGWYHFAQGGNTSILSRYPIKEKTQSRWGAAIELDKETQVYLFNSHFRPSPYQPYQLKKIPYGNAPFIKTAEEAIHWATKARGDQVDRMLSEVIPAVKTGSPVFITGDFNEPSFQDWTKAAAEQKIVPLPVQYPATLKVTQAGLIDTFRKA
;
A
#
# COMPACT_ATOMS: atom_id res chain seq x y z
N MET A 1 -4.79 0.05 35.02
CA MET A 1 -5.06 0.78 33.76
C MET A 1 -4.48 -0.05 32.64
N ALA A 2 -5.23 -0.30 31.56
CA ALA A 2 -4.67 -1.03 30.42
C ALA A 2 -3.46 -0.26 29.89
N GLU A 3 -2.36 -0.97 29.65
CA GLU A 3 -1.14 -0.37 29.10
C GLU A 3 -1.44 0.17 27.70
N GLN A 4 -1.10 1.43 27.44
CA GLN A 4 -1.36 2.04 26.14
C GLN A 4 -0.34 1.53 25.13
N ILE A 5 -0.77 0.65 24.22
CA ILE A 5 0.09 0.15 23.14
C ILE A 5 0.18 1.21 22.05
N THR A 6 1.41 1.67 21.79
CA THR A 6 1.71 2.50 20.62
C THR A 6 2.23 1.61 19.51
N LEU A 7 1.47 1.51 18.41
CA LEU A 7 1.86 0.74 17.23
C LEU A 7 2.31 1.67 16.10
N ARG A 8 3.52 1.46 15.56
CA ARG A 8 4.02 2.18 14.38
C ARG A 8 3.94 1.31 13.14
N VAL A 9 3.07 1.70 12.22
CA VAL A 9 2.87 1.01 10.94
C VAL A 9 3.54 1.79 9.82
N MET A 10 4.32 1.11 8.98
CA MET A 10 5.04 1.68 7.84
C MET A 10 4.58 1.02 6.55
N THR A 11 4.50 1.82 5.48
CA THR A 11 4.46 1.32 4.09
C THR A 11 5.81 1.60 3.44
N PHE A 12 6.37 0.65 2.69
CA PHE A 12 7.67 0.82 2.04
C PHE A 12 7.80 0.07 0.71
N ASN A 13 7.68 0.79 -0.41
CA ASN A 13 8.12 0.29 -1.71
C ASN A 13 9.64 0.45 -1.80
N ILE A 14 10.37 -0.66 -1.95
CA ILE A 14 11.84 -0.66 -1.93
C ILE A 14 12.48 -0.72 -3.33
N TRP A 15 11.68 -0.65 -4.39
CA TRP A 15 12.08 -0.60 -5.81
C TRP A 15 13.11 -1.67 -6.22
N VAL A 16 12.63 -2.75 -6.85
CA VAL A 16 13.45 -3.91 -7.28
C VAL A 16 14.30 -4.49 -6.14
N GLY A 17 13.66 -4.83 -5.03
CA GLY A 17 14.28 -5.46 -3.87
C GLY A 17 15.32 -4.58 -3.17
N GLY A 18 15.24 -3.26 -3.29
CA GLY A 18 16.25 -2.34 -2.74
C GLY A 18 17.45 -2.12 -3.66
N ALA A 19 17.52 -2.81 -4.81
CA ALA A 19 18.73 -2.84 -5.63
C ALA A 19 18.78 -1.74 -6.70
N ALA A 20 17.64 -1.20 -7.13
CA ALA A 20 17.60 -0.26 -8.26
C ALA A 20 18.34 1.06 -7.97
N GLY A 21 18.36 1.50 -6.72
CA GLY A 21 19.16 2.66 -6.27
C GLY A 21 20.66 2.38 -6.13
N LYS A 22 21.12 1.14 -6.38
CA LYS A 22 22.50 0.67 -6.21
C LYS A 22 23.07 0.88 -4.79
N GLN A 23 22.19 0.98 -3.79
CA GLN A 23 22.57 1.08 -2.40
C GLN A 23 22.60 -0.31 -1.76
N PRO A 24 23.41 -0.53 -0.71
CA PRO A 24 23.34 -1.76 0.06
C PRO A 24 21.97 -1.93 0.72
N LEU A 25 21.42 -3.16 0.69
CA LEU A 25 20.12 -3.50 1.30
C LEU A 25 20.04 -3.10 2.79
N LYS A 26 21.18 -3.08 3.49
CA LYS A 26 21.28 -2.62 4.89
C LYS A 26 20.71 -1.22 5.10
N GLN A 27 20.81 -0.31 4.12
CA GLN A 27 20.23 1.04 4.26
C GLN A 27 18.70 1.00 4.31
N THR A 28 18.06 0.08 3.58
CA THR A 28 16.62 -0.18 3.67
C THR A 28 16.24 -0.66 5.07
N THR A 29 17.00 -1.59 5.66
CA THR A 29 16.82 -2.03 7.05
C THR A 29 17.01 -0.88 8.04
N GLU A 30 18.04 -0.05 7.85
CA GLU A 30 18.31 1.10 8.72
C GLU A 30 17.19 2.14 8.67
N ALA A 31 16.54 2.34 7.52
CA ALA A 31 15.37 3.21 7.40
C ALA A 31 14.20 2.71 8.26
N ILE A 32 13.94 1.40 8.27
CA ILE A 32 12.90 0.77 9.11
C ILE A 32 13.21 0.99 10.60
N ILE A 33 14.47 0.77 11.01
CA ILE A 33 14.91 0.97 12.39
C ILE A 33 14.78 2.44 12.81
N LYS A 34 15.22 3.38 11.96
CA LYS A 34 15.14 4.82 12.24
C LYS A 34 13.70 5.33 12.33
N ALA A 35 12.81 4.77 11.51
CA ALA A 35 11.37 5.04 11.58
C ALA A 35 10.72 4.45 12.85
N ARG A 36 11.44 3.57 13.57
CA ARG A 36 10.93 2.81 14.72
C ARG A 36 9.67 2.03 14.36
N ALA A 37 9.57 1.53 13.13
CA ALA A 37 8.42 0.76 12.71
C ALA A 37 8.31 -0.52 13.56
N ASP A 38 7.07 -0.94 13.80
CA ASP A 38 6.77 -2.23 14.45
C ASP A 38 6.20 -3.22 13.44
N ILE A 39 5.52 -2.71 12.41
CA ILE A 39 4.93 -3.47 11.31
C ILE A 39 5.21 -2.72 10.00
N VAL A 40 5.62 -3.44 8.95
CA VAL A 40 5.92 -2.88 7.63
C VAL A 40 5.15 -3.66 6.56
N GLY A 41 4.27 -2.98 5.83
CA GLY A 41 3.81 -3.43 4.52
C GLY A 41 4.85 -3.06 3.47
N MET A 42 5.46 -4.03 2.81
CA MET A 42 6.57 -3.83 1.89
C MET A 42 6.16 -4.18 0.45
N GLN A 43 6.57 -3.35 -0.51
CA GLN A 43 6.32 -3.54 -1.93
C GLN A 43 7.63 -3.57 -2.71
N GLU A 44 7.58 -4.17 -3.91
CA GLU A 44 8.73 -4.41 -4.77
C GLU A 44 9.89 -5.14 -4.07
N THR A 45 9.58 -6.19 -3.32
CA THR A 45 10.53 -6.90 -2.48
C THR A 45 11.55 -7.77 -3.23
N MET A 46 11.32 -8.06 -4.50
CA MET A 46 12.07 -9.04 -5.28
C MET A 46 13.17 -8.39 -6.13
N HIS A 47 14.34 -9.02 -6.11
CA HIS A 47 15.41 -8.79 -7.07
C HIS A 47 15.79 -10.14 -7.71
N GLY A 48 15.36 -10.35 -8.96
CA GLY A 48 15.45 -11.67 -9.60
C GLY A 48 14.64 -12.71 -8.82
N LYS A 49 15.31 -13.76 -8.31
CA LYS A 49 14.69 -14.80 -7.48
C LYS A 49 14.84 -14.55 -5.97
N SER A 50 15.55 -13.49 -5.58
CA SER A 50 15.80 -13.17 -4.17
C SER A 50 14.69 -12.27 -3.63
N ASP A 51 14.12 -12.64 -2.49
CA ASP A 51 13.19 -11.80 -1.74
C ASP A 51 13.95 -11.02 -0.67
N SER A 52 14.27 -9.74 -0.96
CA SER A 52 14.97 -8.88 -0.02
C SER A 52 14.20 -8.67 1.28
N SER A 53 12.87 -8.77 1.25
CA SER A 53 12.06 -8.58 2.45
C SER A 53 12.28 -9.68 3.49
N LYS A 54 12.58 -10.92 3.04
CA LYS A 54 12.94 -12.03 3.95
C LYS A 54 14.28 -11.78 4.64
N ILE A 55 15.28 -11.30 3.88
CA ILE A 55 16.60 -10.96 4.38
C ILE A 55 16.50 -9.84 5.43
N ILE A 56 15.71 -8.81 5.13
CA ILE A 56 15.43 -7.72 6.07
C ILE A 56 14.77 -8.25 7.34
N ALA A 57 13.72 -9.08 7.22
CA ALA A 57 13.01 -9.64 8.38
C ALA A 57 13.96 -10.45 9.28
N ASP A 58 14.78 -11.32 8.68
CA ASP A 58 15.76 -12.14 9.42
C ASP A 58 16.78 -11.27 10.15
N SER A 59 17.27 -10.21 9.51
CA SER A 59 18.22 -9.27 10.13
C SER A 59 17.63 -8.49 11.31
N LEU A 60 16.31 -8.28 11.31
CA LEU A 60 15.58 -7.62 12.39
C LEU A 60 15.11 -8.60 13.47
N GLY A 61 15.16 -9.92 13.22
CA GLY A 61 14.54 -10.94 14.07
C GLY A 61 13.01 -10.87 14.04
N TRP A 62 12.42 -10.49 12.92
CA TRP A 62 10.98 -10.26 12.77
C TRP A 62 10.27 -11.41 12.05
N TYR A 63 8.95 -11.48 12.25
CA TYR A 63 8.08 -12.35 11.48
C TYR A 63 7.94 -11.82 10.04
N HIS A 64 7.88 -12.76 9.10
CA HIS A 64 7.78 -12.48 7.67
C HIS A 64 6.60 -13.23 7.06
N PHE A 65 5.84 -12.52 6.24
CA PHE A 65 4.80 -13.09 5.40
C PHE A 65 4.97 -12.57 3.97
N ALA A 66 5.58 -13.40 3.10
CA ALA A 66 5.51 -13.18 1.66
C ALA A 66 4.08 -13.38 1.17
N GLN A 67 3.45 -12.34 0.62
CA GLN A 67 2.10 -12.43 0.07
C GLN A 67 2.09 -13.17 -1.27
N GLY A 68 3.24 -13.23 -1.94
CA GLY A 68 3.39 -13.74 -3.30
C GLY A 68 3.18 -12.61 -4.30
N GLY A 69 4.07 -12.50 -5.30
CA GLY A 69 3.95 -11.44 -6.31
C GLY A 69 4.53 -10.09 -5.90
N ASN A 70 5.71 -10.08 -5.25
CA ASN A 70 6.54 -8.89 -5.01
C ASN A 70 6.10 -7.99 -3.83
N THR A 71 5.34 -8.55 -2.89
CA THR A 71 4.88 -7.88 -1.66
C THR A 71 5.02 -8.79 -0.45
N SER A 72 5.28 -8.18 0.72
CA SER A 72 5.42 -8.88 1.99
C SER A 72 4.96 -8.03 3.17
N ILE A 73 4.55 -8.70 4.24
CA ILE A 73 4.31 -8.09 5.55
C ILE A 73 5.43 -8.52 6.50
N LEU A 74 6.08 -7.54 7.12
CA LEU A 74 7.07 -7.74 8.17
C LEU A 74 6.49 -7.25 9.49
N SER A 75 6.66 -8.01 10.56
CA SER A 75 6.09 -7.66 11.85
C SER A 75 7.02 -8.07 12.99
N ARG A 76 7.26 -7.17 13.94
CA ARG A 76 7.89 -7.50 15.21
C ARG A 76 7.04 -8.48 16.04
N TYR A 77 5.73 -8.46 15.83
CA TYR A 77 4.73 -9.27 16.51
C TYR A 77 4.33 -10.52 15.70
N PRO A 78 3.90 -11.62 16.34
CA PRO A 78 3.48 -12.84 15.64
C PRO A 78 2.40 -12.61 14.59
N ILE A 79 2.61 -13.16 13.40
CA ILE A 79 1.61 -13.23 12.32
C ILE A 79 0.84 -14.54 12.48
N LYS A 80 -0.44 -14.47 12.89
CA LYS A 80 -1.23 -15.65 13.25
C LYS A 80 -2.03 -16.21 12.10
N GLU A 81 -2.72 -15.36 11.36
CA GLU A 81 -3.58 -15.77 10.26
C GLU A 81 -3.29 -14.97 9.00
N LYS A 82 -3.50 -15.61 7.85
CA LYS A 82 -3.34 -15.01 6.53
C LYS A 82 -4.69 -15.06 5.85
N THR A 83 -5.10 -13.95 5.27
CA THR A 83 -6.30 -13.89 4.44
C THR A 83 -6.19 -14.85 3.24
N GLN A 84 -7.34 -15.30 2.73
CA GLN A 84 -7.42 -16.36 1.71
C GLN A 84 -6.62 -16.01 0.43
N SER A 85 -6.77 -14.78 -0.04
CA SER A 85 -6.10 -14.20 -1.21
C SER A 85 -4.80 -13.49 -0.83
N ARG A 86 -4.41 -13.57 0.45
CA ARG A 86 -3.13 -13.10 0.96
C ARG A 86 -2.93 -11.58 0.84
N TRP A 87 -4.01 -10.78 0.78
CA TRP A 87 -3.90 -9.32 0.81
C TRP A 87 -3.49 -8.79 2.18
N GLY A 88 -3.84 -9.52 3.23
CA GLY A 88 -3.52 -9.15 4.60
C GLY A 88 -3.33 -10.32 5.55
N ALA A 89 -3.01 -9.98 6.78
CA ALA A 89 -2.77 -10.91 7.87
C ALA A 89 -3.24 -10.35 9.22
N ALA A 90 -3.63 -11.25 10.11
CA ALA A 90 -3.88 -10.95 11.52
C ALA A 90 -2.55 -10.97 12.30
N ILE A 91 -2.31 -9.92 13.07
CA ILE A 91 -1.09 -9.70 13.86
C ILE A 91 -1.50 -9.56 15.32
N GLU A 92 -0.94 -10.42 16.17
CA GLU A 92 -1.22 -10.47 17.61
C GLU A 92 -0.21 -9.60 18.36
N LEU A 93 -0.64 -8.43 18.85
CA LEU A 93 0.24 -7.50 19.58
C LEU A 93 0.51 -7.97 21.01
N ASP A 94 -0.50 -8.59 21.63
CA ASP A 94 -0.46 -9.24 22.93
C ASP A 94 -1.59 -10.29 23.04
N LYS A 95 -1.85 -10.85 24.23
CA LYS A 95 -2.87 -11.90 24.44
C LYS A 95 -4.32 -11.48 24.16
N GLU A 96 -4.61 -10.19 24.21
CA GLU A 96 -5.95 -9.59 24.11
C GLU A 96 -6.09 -8.69 22.88
N THR A 97 -4.98 -8.21 22.31
CA THR A 97 -4.97 -7.24 21.21
C THR A 97 -4.52 -7.86 19.89
N GLN A 98 -5.45 -7.94 18.93
CA GLN A 98 -5.18 -8.30 17.54
C GLN A 98 -5.48 -7.13 16.60
N VAL A 99 -4.65 -6.96 15.57
CA VAL A 99 -4.88 -6.03 14.45
C VAL A 99 -4.81 -6.77 13.11
N TYR A 100 -5.42 -6.20 12.08
CA TYR A 100 -5.24 -6.66 10.70
C TYR A 100 -4.38 -5.67 9.92
N LEU A 101 -3.36 -6.18 9.22
CA LEU A 101 -2.61 -5.41 8.24
C LEU A 101 -2.88 -5.96 6.84
N PHE A 102 -3.32 -5.09 5.95
CA PHE A 102 -3.38 -5.31 4.52
C PHE A 102 -2.25 -4.53 3.84
N ASN A 103 -1.64 -5.13 2.83
CA ASN A 103 -0.56 -4.53 2.08
C ASN A 103 -0.74 -4.78 0.59
N SER A 104 -0.65 -3.70 -0.20
CA SER A 104 -0.99 -3.71 -1.61
C SER A 104 0.11 -3.14 -2.49
N HIS A 105 0.28 -3.73 -3.67
CA HIS A 105 1.01 -3.15 -4.77
C HIS A 105 0.18 -3.35 -6.04
N PHE A 106 -0.59 -2.32 -6.40
CA PHE A 106 -1.50 -2.40 -7.54
C PHE A 106 -0.76 -2.21 -8.87
N ARG A 107 -1.38 -2.64 -9.97
CA ARG A 107 -0.78 -2.54 -11.30
C ARG A 107 -0.39 -1.09 -11.63
N PRO A 108 0.86 -0.84 -12.04
CA PRO A 108 1.37 0.52 -12.27
C PRO A 108 0.87 1.13 -13.58
N SER A 109 0.50 0.31 -14.57
CA SER A 109 0.16 0.74 -15.92
C SER A 109 -1.23 0.26 -16.34
N PRO A 110 -1.97 1.06 -17.13
CA PRO A 110 -1.69 2.46 -17.49
C PRO A 110 -1.77 3.41 -16.28
N TYR A 111 -0.96 4.48 -16.28
CA TYR A 111 -0.94 5.49 -15.22
C TYR A 111 -1.59 6.79 -15.71
N GLN A 112 -2.74 7.11 -15.13
CA GLN A 112 -3.64 8.17 -15.63
C GLN A 112 -3.02 9.57 -15.61
N PRO A 113 -2.20 9.96 -14.61
CA PRO A 113 -1.49 11.24 -14.66
C PRO A 113 -0.58 11.37 -15.87
N TYR A 114 0.06 10.29 -16.31
CA TYR A 114 0.90 10.29 -17.51
C TYR A 114 0.04 10.38 -18.77
N GLN A 115 -1.08 9.66 -18.81
CA GLN A 115 -2.04 9.74 -19.92
C GLN A 115 -2.57 11.18 -20.11
N LEU A 116 -2.87 11.89 -19.02
CA LEU A 116 -3.34 13.28 -19.02
C LEU A 116 -2.24 14.29 -19.39
N LYS A 117 -1.01 14.05 -18.94
CA LYS A 117 0.16 14.90 -19.23
C LYS A 117 0.84 14.58 -20.56
N LYS A 118 0.29 13.64 -21.34
CA LYS A 118 0.88 13.15 -22.60
C LYS A 118 2.30 12.60 -22.43
N ILE A 119 2.58 11.99 -21.28
CA ILE A 119 3.84 11.29 -21.02
C ILE A 119 3.65 9.84 -21.48
N PRO A 120 4.43 9.36 -22.47
CA PRO A 120 4.32 7.98 -22.94
C PRO A 120 4.61 6.98 -21.82
N TYR A 121 3.78 5.94 -21.69
CA TYR A 121 4.03 4.82 -20.78
C TYR A 121 3.42 3.53 -21.33
N GLY A 122 4.29 2.72 -21.94
CA GLY A 122 3.85 1.61 -22.78
C GLY A 122 2.95 2.09 -23.92
N ASN A 123 1.92 1.30 -24.26
CA ASN A 123 0.98 1.59 -25.34
C ASN A 123 -0.33 2.24 -24.84
N ALA A 124 -0.32 2.85 -23.65
CA ALA A 124 -1.50 3.50 -23.09
C ALA A 124 -1.90 4.73 -23.92
N PRO A 125 -3.20 4.91 -24.25
CA PRO A 125 -3.62 6.09 -24.98
C PRO A 125 -3.58 7.33 -24.09
N PHE A 126 -3.42 8.50 -24.69
CA PHE A 126 -3.63 9.76 -23.99
C PHE A 126 -5.12 10.05 -23.82
N ILE A 127 -5.44 10.72 -22.72
CA ILE A 127 -6.80 11.05 -22.32
C ILE A 127 -6.87 12.53 -21.98
N LYS A 128 -8.09 13.08 -21.91
CA LYS A 128 -8.35 14.51 -21.76
C LYS A 128 -9.33 14.83 -20.65
N THR A 129 -10.20 13.89 -20.26
CA THR A 129 -11.26 14.16 -19.27
C THR A 129 -11.10 13.38 -17.97
N ALA A 130 -11.82 13.81 -16.93
CA ALA A 130 -11.85 13.12 -15.64
C ALA A 130 -12.51 11.74 -15.76
N GLU A 131 -13.56 11.64 -16.57
CA GLU A 131 -14.31 10.41 -16.82
C GLU A 131 -13.42 9.37 -17.50
N GLU A 132 -12.62 9.79 -18.49
CA GLU A 132 -11.63 8.91 -19.12
C GLU A 132 -10.55 8.47 -18.10
N ALA A 133 -10.10 9.39 -17.23
CA ALA A 133 -9.14 9.05 -16.18
C ALA A 133 -9.71 8.00 -15.21
N ILE A 134 -10.95 8.18 -14.75
CA ILE A 134 -11.64 7.22 -13.87
C ILE A 134 -11.84 5.87 -14.56
N HIS A 135 -12.23 5.89 -15.84
CA HIS A 135 -12.39 4.68 -16.64
C HIS A 135 -11.09 3.89 -16.73
N TRP A 136 -9.99 4.54 -17.11
CA TRP A 136 -8.69 3.88 -17.26
C TRP A 136 -8.08 3.45 -15.93
N ALA A 137 -8.27 4.22 -14.86
CA ALA A 137 -7.91 3.83 -13.49
C ALA A 137 -8.63 2.54 -13.07
N THR A 138 -9.95 2.50 -13.24
CA THR A 138 -10.77 1.31 -12.96
C THR A 138 -10.33 0.11 -13.79
N LYS A 139 -10.04 0.32 -15.08
CA LYS A 139 -9.56 -0.75 -15.97
C LYS A 139 -8.17 -1.27 -15.61
N ALA A 140 -7.28 -0.42 -15.11
CA ALA A 140 -5.91 -0.79 -14.78
C ALA A 140 -5.83 -1.65 -13.50
N ARG A 141 -6.57 -1.26 -12.46
CA ARG A 141 -6.40 -1.81 -11.11
C ARG A 141 -7.68 -1.94 -10.29
N GLY A 142 -8.85 -1.62 -10.84
CA GLY A 142 -10.12 -1.73 -10.13
C GLY A 142 -10.39 -3.14 -9.61
N ASP A 143 -10.04 -4.18 -10.37
CA ASP A 143 -10.16 -5.58 -9.94
C ASP A 143 -9.27 -5.92 -8.73
N GLN A 144 -8.12 -5.28 -8.57
CA GLN A 144 -7.25 -5.50 -7.43
C GLN A 144 -7.76 -4.77 -6.19
N VAL A 145 -8.28 -3.55 -6.37
CA VAL A 145 -8.95 -2.79 -5.30
C VAL A 145 -10.15 -3.58 -4.78
N ASP A 146 -11.00 -4.08 -5.66
CA ASP A 146 -12.21 -4.82 -5.28
C ASP A 146 -11.89 -6.15 -4.58
N ARG A 147 -10.87 -6.88 -5.06
CA ARG A 147 -10.41 -8.12 -4.39
C ARG A 147 -9.79 -7.85 -3.02
N MET A 148 -8.96 -6.82 -2.88
CA MET A 148 -8.43 -6.43 -1.57
C MET A 148 -9.58 -6.06 -0.62
N LEU A 149 -10.51 -5.22 -1.08
CA LEU A 149 -11.65 -4.78 -0.26
C LEU A 149 -12.58 -5.93 0.15
N SER A 150 -12.68 -6.99 -0.67
CA SER A 150 -13.44 -8.20 -0.31
C SER A 150 -12.91 -8.90 0.95
N GLU A 151 -11.64 -8.70 1.31
CA GLU A 151 -11.03 -9.25 2.52
C GLU A 151 -10.91 -8.22 3.65
N VAL A 152 -10.73 -6.94 3.30
CA VAL A 152 -10.73 -5.82 4.27
C VAL A 152 -12.08 -5.69 4.96
N ILE A 153 -13.18 -5.72 4.21
CA ILE A 153 -14.52 -5.45 4.77
C ILE A 153 -14.90 -6.47 5.86
N PRO A 154 -14.70 -7.80 5.68
CA PRO A 154 -14.87 -8.77 6.76
C PRO A 154 -13.97 -8.50 7.97
N ALA A 155 -12.71 -8.11 7.77
CA ALA A 155 -11.79 -7.78 8.86
C ALA A 155 -12.29 -6.57 9.67
N VAL A 156 -12.79 -5.52 9.01
CA VAL A 156 -13.37 -4.34 9.68
C VAL A 156 -14.56 -4.73 10.56
N LYS A 157 -15.40 -5.68 10.11
CA LYS A 157 -16.57 -6.15 10.87
C LYS A 157 -16.22 -6.91 12.15
N THR A 158 -14.98 -7.35 12.33
CA THR A 158 -14.53 -8.00 13.57
C THR A 158 -14.40 -7.03 14.74
N GLY A 159 -14.31 -5.72 14.47
CA GLY A 159 -14.06 -4.69 15.47
C GLY A 159 -12.57 -4.51 15.83
N SER A 160 -11.67 -5.38 15.35
CA SER A 160 -10.23 -5.18 15.45
C SER A 160 -9.77 -3.99 14.61
N PRO A 161 -8.72 -3.24 15.03
CA PRO A 161 -8.10 -2.23 14.17
C PRO A 161 -7.62 -2.84 12.86
N VAL A 162 -7.92 -2.15 11.75
CA VAL A 162 -7.53 -2.57 10.40
C VAL A 162 -6.70 -1.46 9.76
N PHE A 163 -5.54 -1.83 9.25
CA PHE A 163 -4.62 -0.94 8.54
C PHE A 163 -4.48 -1.42 7.10
N ILE A 164 -4.52 -0.48 6.15
CA ILE A 164 -4.14 -0.74 4.76
C ILE A 164 -2.90 0.08 4.46
N THR A 165 -1.86 -0.60 4.01
CA THR A 165 -0.61 -0.03 3.50
C THR A 165 -0.46 -0.40 2.04
N GLY A 166 0.41 0.30 1.32
CA GLY A 166 0.71 -0.09 -0.04
C GLY A 166 1.11 1.04 -0.96
N ASP A 167 1.50 0.61 -2.15
CA ASP A 167 1.62 1.43 -3.34
C ASP A 167 0.39 1.16 -4.23
N PHE A 168 -0.52 2.13 -4.23
CA PHE A 168 -1.79 2.02 -4.94
C PHE A 168 -1.63 2.30 -6.43
N ASN A 169 -0.46 2.79 -6.87
CA ASN A 169 -0.19 3.16 -8.25
C ASN A 169 -1.27 4.08 -8.86
N GLU A 170 -1.93 4.87 -8.03
CA GLU A 170 -3.01 5.79 -8.39
C GLU A 170 -3.00 6.97 -7.42
N PRO A 171 -3.17 8.20 -7.90
CA PRO A 171 -3.27 9.34 -7.00
C PRO A 171 -4.51 9.28 -6.11
N SER A 172 -4.50 10.01 -4.99
CA SER A 172 -5.70 10.17 -4.17
C SER A 172 -6.70 11.12 -4.82
N PHE A 173 -7.99 10.80 -4.74
CA PHE A 173 -9.07 11.74 -5.06
C PHE A 173 -9.02 13.00 -4.16
N GLN A 174 -8.39 12.88 -2.99
CA GLN A 174 -8.20 13.99 -2.04
C GLN A 174 -7.04 14.92 -2.43
N ASP A 175 -6.18 14.51 -3.37
CA ASP A 175 -5.12 15.35 -3.95
C ASP A 175 -5.56 15.98 -5.28
N TRP A 176 -6.33 15.24 -6.08
CA TRP A 176 -6.79 15.68 -7.39
C TRP A 176 -8.10 16.47 -7.29
N THR A 177 -8.00 17.60 -6.59
CA THR A 177 -9.12 18.48 -6.28
C THR A 177 -9.21 19.66 -7.24
N LYS A 178 -10.35 20.37 -7.20
CA LYS A 178 -10.54 21.61 -7.98
C LYS A 178 -9.50 22.66 -7.60
N ALA A 179 -9.23 22.83 -6.31
CA ALA A 179 -8.24 23.79 -5.81
C ALA A 179 -6.82 23.47 -6.32
N ALA A 180 -6.42 22.20 -6.33
CA ALA A 180 -5.13 21.78 -6.88
C ALA A 180 -5.03 22.04 -8.39
N ALA A 181 -6.12 21.88 -9.13
CA ALA A 181 -6.19 22.19 -10.56
C ALA A 181 -6.13 23.71 -10.83
N GLU A 182 -6.84 24.51 -10.04
CA GLU A 182 -6.79 25.98 -10.11
C GLU A 182 -5.37 26.52 -9.87
N GLN A 183 -4.60 25.84 -9.00
CA GLN A 183 -3.18 26.11 -8.76
C GLN A 183 -2.22 25.46 -9.77
N LYS A 184 -2.75 24.76 -10.78
CA LYS A 184 -1.97 24.05 -11.82
C LYS A 184 -1.02 22.97 -11.29
N ILE A 185 -1.26 22.45 -10.08
CA ILE A 185 -0.52 21.31 -9.51
C ILE A 185 -0.89 20.02 -10.25
N VAL A 186 -2.18 19.85 -10.51
CA VAL A 186 -2.76 18.77 -11.34
C VAL A 186 -3.45 19.37 -12.56
N PRO A 187 -3.55 18.64 -13.70
CA PRO A 187 -4.16 19.19 -14.91
C PRO A 187 -5.68 19.41 -14.80
N LEU A 188 -6.38 18.59 -14.01
CA LEU A 188 -7.82 18.71 -13.74
C LEU A 188 -8.18 17.94 -12.45
N PRO A 189 -9.32 18.23 -11.80
CA PRO A 189 -9.80 17.40 -10.71
C PRO A 189 -10.23 16.02 -11.21
N VAL A 190 -9.92 14.97 -10.45
CA VAL A 190 -10.30 13.59 -10.77
C VAL A 190 -10.63 12.84 -9.48
N GLN A 191 -11.81 12.21 -9.45
CA GLN A 191 -12.25 11.34 -8.36
C GLN A 191 -11.65 9.94 -8.54
N TYR A 192 -10.34 9.79 -8.33
CA TYR A 192 -9.66 8.52 -8.52
C TYR A 192 -10.27 7.39 -7.66
N PRO A 193 -10.62 6.24 -8.27
CA PRO A 193 -11.48 5.24 -7.64
C PRO A 193 -10.83 4.44 -6.50
N ALA A 194 -9.52 4.19 -6.52
CA ALA A 194 -8.88 3.25 -5.60
C ALA A 194 -9.01 3.69 -4.14
N THR A 195 -8.50 4.88 -3.82
CA THR A 195 -8.58 5.45 -2.47
C THR A 195 -10.00 5.92 -2.14
N LEU A 196 -10.78 6.36 -3.13
CA LEU A 196 -12.20 6.69 -2.91
C LEU A 196 -12.99 5.48 -2.40
N LYS A 197 -12.88 4.32 -3.05
CA LYS A 197 -13.52 3.07 -2.61
C LYS A 197 -13.07 2.66 -1.20
N VAL A 198 -11.79 2.82 -0.87
CA VAL A 198 -11.28 2.55 0.49
C VAL A 198 -11.96 3.45 1.53
N THR A 199 -12.08 4.75 1.27
CA THR A 199 -12.77 5.66 2.19
C THR A 199 -14.27 5.38 2.29
N GLN A 200 -14.92 5.03 1.17
CA GLN A 200 -16.33 4.62 1.16
C GLN A 200 -16.59 3.30 1.90
N ALA A 201 -15.58 2.43 2.02
CA ALA A 201 -15.63 1.23 2.84
C ALA A 201 -15.49 1.52 4.36
N GLY A 202 -15.41 2.80 4.75
CA GLY A 202 -15.36 3.24 6.15
C GLY A 202 -13.95 3.39 6.72
N LEU A 203 -12.91 3.22 5.90
CA LEU A 203 -11.53 3.49 6.32
C LEU A 203 -11.19 4.98 6.18
N ILE A 204 -10.14 5.38 6.89
CA ILE A 204 -9.70 6.77 6.98
C ILE A 204 -8.30 6.88 6.37
N ASP A 205 -8.09 7.88 5.53
CA ASP A 205 -6.74 8.27 5.09
C ASP A 205 -6.00 8.95 6.26
N THR A 206 -5.06 8.22 6.86
CA THR A 206 -4.32 8.67 8.05
C THR A 206 -3.40 9.85 7.75
N PHE A 207 -2.91 10.04 6.52
CA PHE A 207 -2.09 11.19 6.16
C PHE A 207 -2.86 12.51 6.30
N ARG A 208 -4.18 12.47 6.23
CA ARG A 208 -5.08 13.64 6.34
C ARG A 208 -5.63 13.87 7.75
N LYS A 209 -5.34 12.95 8.68
CA LYS A 209 -5.82 13.00 10.07
C LYS A 209 -4.70 13.07 11.11
N ALA A 210 -3.47 12.73 10.71
CA ALA A 210 -2.27 12.80 11.53
C ALA A 210 -1.75 14.24 11.65
#